data_AF-A0AAJ4RE59-F1
#
_entry.id   AF-A0AAJ4RE59-F1
#
_cell.length_a   1.000
_cell.length_b   1.000
_cell.length_c   1.000
_cell.angle_alpha   90.00
_cell.angle_beta   90.00
_cell.angle_gamma   90.00
#
_symmetry.space_group_name_H-M   'P 1'
#
loop_
_entity.id
_entity.type
_entity.pdbx_description
1 polymer ?
#
loop_
_entity_poly.entity_id
_entity_poly.type
_entity_poly.pdbx_seq_one_letter_code
_entity_poly.pdbx_strand_id
1 'polypeptide(L)'
;MLEPIINHQKELKEIFKKMQFLRDNFDFGNPDAFYEELYDLVKEMRSELDFHFNLQQYGVTNEKAKKFVLENMLVKEMLFRMLDYIKAKSVEKSPDAFLKFDDFEEILKAYLKKERGLFIQQLQSVLSEEEIKETEENIKKLI
;
A
#
# COMPACT_ATOMS: atom_id res chain seq x y z
N MET A 1 5.94 -0.09 -18.44
CA MET A 1 4.93 0.88 -17.94
C MET A 1 4.77 0.73 -16.44
N LEU A 2 5.04 1.79 -15.67
CA LEU A 2 5.03 1.82 -14.19
C LEU A 2 5.93 0.77 -13.51
N GLU A 3 6.98 0.30 -14.19
CA GLU A 3 7.86 -0.75 -13.66
C GLU A 3 8.41 -0.44 -12.25
N PRO A 4 8.84 0.80 -11.93
CA PRO A 4 9.32 1.07 -10.59
C PRO A 4 8.25 0.93 -9.50
N ILE A 5 7.01 1.34 -9.79
CA ILE A 5 5.86 1.17 -8.88
C ILE A 5 5.56 -0.32 -8.69
N ILE A 6 5.50 -1.09 -9.79
CA ILE A 6 5.21 -2.54 -9.74
C ILE A 6 6.31 -3.29 -8.97
N ASN A 7 7.56 -2.89 -9.17
CA ASN A 7 8.70 -3.47 -8.45
C ASN A 7 8.67 -3.14 -6.96
N HIS A 8 8.27 -1.91 -6.61
CA HIS A 8 8.11 -1.49 -5.22
C HIS A 8 7.05 -2.32 -4.45
N GLN A 9 6.08 -2.91 -5.14
CA GLN A 9 5.13 -3.82 -4.48
C GLN A 9 5.79 -5.01 -3.78
N LYS A 10 7.05 -5.34 -4.11
CA LYS A 10 7.80 -6.40 -3.40
C LYS A 10 8.01 -6.02 -1.94
N GLU A 11 8.43 -4.78 -1.67
CA GLU A 11 8.64 -4.28 -0.30
C GLU A 11 7.35 -4.33 0.52
N LEU A 12 6.25 -3.84 -0.06
CA LEU A 12 4.92 -3.94 0.57
C LEU A 12 4.53 -5.39 0.91
N LYS A 13 4.83 -6.33 0.00
CA LYS A 13 4.52 -7.74 0.21
C LYS A 13 5.39 -8.38 1.29
N GLU A 14 6.64 -7.98 1.42
CA GLU A 14 7.52 -8.49 2.48
C GLU A 14 7.05 -8.03 3.86
N ILE A 15 6.69 -6.75 4.03
CA ILE A 15 6.12 -6.26 5.30
C ILE A 15 4.80 -6.97 5.60
N PHE A 16 3.93 -7.09 4.59
CA PHE A 16 2.66 -7.79 4.73
C PHE A 16 2.83 -9.24 5.21
N LYS A 17 3.80 -9.98 4.67
CA LYS A 17 4.10 -11.35 5.12
C LYS A 17 4.50 -11.42 6.59
N LYS A 18 5.29 -10.45 7.08
CA LYS A 18 5.65 -10.38 8.51
C LYS A 18 4.42 -10.15 9.38
N MET A 19 3.53 -9.23 8.99
CA MET A 19 2.27 -8.98 9.71
C MET A 19 1.37 -10.21 9.73
N GLN A 20 1.26 -10.91 8.59
CA GLN A 20 0.53 -12.17 8.48
C GLN A 20 1.12 -13.25 9.37
N PHE A 21 2.45 -13.36 9.43
CA PHE A 21 3.13 -14.29 10.32
C PHE A 21 2.77 -14.05 11.80
N LEU A 22 2.76 -12.79 12.25
CA LEU A 22 2.34 -12.47 13.62
C LEU A 22 0.90 -12.88 13.90
N ARG A 23 0.00 -12.61 12.96
CA ARG A 23 -1.41 -12.96 13.07
C ARG A 23 -1.62 -14.47 13.14
N ASP A 24 -0.94 -15.24 12.30
CA ASP A 24 -1.11 -16.69 12.21
C ASP A 24 -0.45 -17.44 13.38
N ASN A 25 0.55 -16.83 14.03
CA ASN A 25 1.30 -17.45 15.13
C ASN A 25 1.02 -16.79 16.49
N PHE A 26 -0.05 -15.99 16.59
CA PHE A 26 -0.35 -15.22 17.80
C PHE A 26 -0.41 -16.11 19.05
N ASP A 27 0.42 -15.78 20.04
CA ASP A 27 0.54 -16.54 21.28
C ASP A 27 -0.17 -15.85 22.45
N PHE A 28 -1.23 -16.46 22.96
CA PHE A 28 -1.94 -15.98 24.15
C PHE A 28 -1.10 -16.08 25.45
N GLY A 29 -0.03 -16.88 25.46
CA GLY A 29 0.94 -16.96 26.54
C GLY A 29 1.96 -15.82 26.56
N ASN A 30 2.16 -15.14 25.43
CA ASN A 30 3.06 -13.99 25.30
C ASN A 30 2.49 -12.91 24.34
N PRO A 31 1.29 -12.37 24.61
CA PRO A 31 0.59 -11.51 23.66
C PRO A 31 1.28 -10.16 23.46
N ASP A 32 1.99 -9.67 24.47
CA ASP A 32 2.64 -8.35 24.48
C ASP A 32 3.68 -8.21 23.36
N ALA A 33 4.54 -9.22 23.19
CA ALA A 33 5.57 -9.21 22.16
C ALA A 33 4.96 -9.11 20.74
N PHE A 34 3.84 -9.82 20.51
CA PHE A 34 3.14 -9.78 19.21
C PHE A 34 2.54 -8.41 18.92
N TYR A 35 1.94 -7.76 19.93
CA TYR A 35 1.37 -6.42 19.75
C TYR A 35 2.44 -5.36 19.53
N GLU A 36 3.58 -5.44 20.22
CA GLU A 36 4.71 -4.53 20.02
C GLU A 36 5.30 -4.69 18.60
N GLU A 37 5.51 -5.92 18.15
CA GLU A 37 6.02 -6.16 16.79
C GLU A 37 5.02 -5.73 15.72
N LEU A 38 3.72 -6.02 15.92
CA LEU A 38 2.67 -5.56 15.02
C LEU A 38 2.62 -4.03 14.94
N TYR A 39 2.79 -3.33 16.07
CA TYR A 39 2.81 -1.87 16.10
C TYR A 39 3.92 -1.28 15.22
N ASP A 40 5.12 -1.85 15.27
CA ASP A 40 6.24 -1.37 14.45
C ASP A 40 6.07 -1.73 12.97
N LEU A 41 5.60 -2.94 12.65
CA LEU A 41 5.28 -3.32 11.27
C LEU A 41 4.19 -2.45 10.65
N VAL A 42 3.18 -2.05 11.42
CA VAL A 42 2.13 -1.12 10.94
C VAL A 42 2.71 0.24 10.57
N LYS A 43 3.69 0.74 11.35
CA LYS A 43 4.39 2.00 11.03
C LYS A 43 5.24 1.85 9.76
N GLU A 44 5.97 0.75 9.64
CA GLU A 44 6.76 0.42 8.45
C GLU A 44 5.86 0.34 7.20
N MET A 45 4.77 -0.43 7.28
CA MET A 45 3.77 -0.57 6.21
C MET A 45 3.18 0.78 5.81
N ARG A 46 2.82 1.64 6.77
CA ARG A 46 2.28 2.97 6.48
C ARG A 46 3.29 3.82 5.72
N SER A 47 4.55 3.84 6.17
CA SER A 47 5.62 4.59 5.52
C SER A 47 5.82 4.11 4.08
N GLU A 48 5.86 2.80 3.87
CA GLU A 48 6.09 2.26 2.52
C GLU A 48 4.89 2.42 1.60
N LEU A 49 3.66 2.34 2.12
CA LEU A 49 2.49 2.69 1.34
C LEU A 49 2.50 4.17 0.97
N ASP A 50 2.89 5.07 1.88
CA ASP A 50 2.99 6.50 1.57
C ASP A 50 3.93 6.74 0.40
N PHE A 51 5.14 6.19 0.49
CA PHE A 51 6.12 6.26 -0.60
C PHE A 51 5.56 5.68 -1.90
N HIS A 52 4.98 4.48 -1.86
CA HIS A 52 4.43 3.81 -3.04
C HIS A 52 3.34 4.62 -3.74
N PHE A 53 2.39 5.19 -2.99
CA PHE A 53 1.34 6.05 -3.55
C PHE A 53 1.90 7.39 -4.04
N ASN A 54 2.94 7.93 -3.38
CA ASN A 54 3.59 9.17 -3.80
C ASN A 54 4.28 9.01 -5.17
N LEU A 55 4.79 7.83 -5.52
CA LEU A 55 5.30 7.56 -6.87
C LEU A 55 4.23 7.79 -7.94
N GLN A 56 2.96 7.48 -7.67
CA GLN A 56 1.86 7.76 -8.59
C GLN A 56 1.46 9.23 -8.57
N GLN A 57 1.28 9.79 -7.37
CA GLN A 57 0.84 11.17 -7.17
C GLN A 57 1.78 12.18 -7.85
N TYR A 58 3.09 11.93 -7.77
CA TYR A 58 4.10 12.84 -8.32
C TYR A 58 4.65 12.37 -9.66
N GLY A 59 4.58 11.07 -9.98
CA GLY A 59 5.06 10.53 -11.26
C GLY A 59 4.08 10.69 -12.41
N VAL A 60 2.76 10.62 -12.14
CA VAL A 60 1.71 10.75 -13.14
C VAL A 60 1.16 12.18 -13.12
N THR A 61 1.84 13.08 -13.83
CA THR A 61 1.54 14.53 -13.82
C THR A 61 0.48 14.95 -14.84
N ASN A 62 0.23 14.12 -15.86
CA ASN A 62 -0.69 14.45 -16.95
C ASN A 62 -2.15 14.54 -16.48
N GLU A 63 -2.82 15.65 -16.80
CA GLU A 63 -4.20 15.94 -16.37
C GLU A 63 -5.22 14.87 -16.81
N LYS A 64 -5.05 14.25 -17.99
CA LYS A 64 -5.97 13.20 -18.47
C LYS A 64 -5.97 11.97 -17.56
N ALA A 65 -4.81 11.68 -16.96
CA ALA A 65 -4.58 10.51 -16.12
C ALA A 65 -4.79 10.79 -14.62
N LYS A 66 -4.77 12.05 -14.18
CA LYS A 66 -4.90 12.44 -12.76
C LYS A 66 -6.11 11.83 -12.06
N LYS A 67 -7.26 11.71 -12.75
CA LYS A 67 -8.45 11.11 -12.14
C LYS A 67 -8.20 9.70 -11.59
N PHE A 68 -7.41 8.89 -12.29
CA PHE A 68 -7.10 7.52 -11.87
C PHE A 68 -6.15 7.50 -10.66
N VAL A 69 -5.24 8.47 -10.59
CA VAL A 69 -4.36 8.69 -9.44
C VAL A 69 -5.17 9.09 -8.22
N LEU A 70 -6.12 10.03 -8.38
CA LEU A 70 -7.01 10.47 -7.31
C LEU A 70 -7.87 9.33 -6.77
N GLU A 71 -8.40 8.46 -7.65
CA GLU A 71 -9.08 7.24 -7.23
C GLU A 71 -8.18 6.34 -6.37
N ASN A 72 -6.90 6.19 -6.75
CA ASN A 72 -5.94 5.42 -5.95
C ASN A 72 -5.61 6.12 -4.62
N MET A 73 -5.58 7.46 -4.57
CA MET A 73 -5.43 8.19 -3.31
C MET A 73 -6.60 7.97 -2.35
N LEU A 74 -7.82 7.74 -2.84
CA LEU A 74 -8.93 7.34 -1.96
C LEU A 74 -8.66 5.99 -1.29
N VAL A 75 -8.06 5.04 -2.02
CA VAL A 75 -7.65 3.75 -1.46
C VAL A 75 -6.54 3.93 -0.43
N LYS A 76 -5.56 4.81 -0.70
CA LYS A 76 -4.50 5.19 0.27
C LYS A 76 -5.12 5.64 1.59
N GLU A 77 -6.05 6.58 1.55
CA GLU A 77 -6.72 7.12 2.75
C GLU A 77 -7.47 6.02 3.52
N MET A 78 -8.13 5.10 2.82
CA MET A 78 -8.78 3.96 3.46
C MET A 78 -7.77 3.05 4.16
N LEU A 79 -6.70 2.64 3.46
CA LEU A 79 -5.64 1.80 4.01
C LEU A 79 -4.96 2.47 5.22
N PHE A 80 -4.74 3.78 5.17
CA PHE A 80 -4.14 4.54 6.26
C PHE A 80 -5.01 4.57 7.50
N ARG A 81 -6.33 4.77 7.35
CA ARG A 81 -7.26 4.70 8.48
C ARG A 81 -7.30 3.31 9.11
N MET A 82 -7.20 2.25 8.29
CA MET A 82 -7.12 0.88 8.80
C MET A 82 -5.82 0.66 9.57
N LEU A 83 -4.68 1.11 9.05
CA LEU A 83 -3.40 1.03 9.75
C LEU A 83 -3.39 1.84 11.05
N ASP A 84 -3.97 3.04 11.06
CA ASP A 84 -4.10 3.84 12.29
C ASP A 84 -4.94 3.13 13.35
N TYR A 85 -6.02 2.46 12.92
CA TYR A 85 -6.84 1.64 13.80
C TYR A 85 -6.05 0.44 14.35
N ILE A 86 -5.37 -0.33 13.49
CA ILE A 86 -4.56 -1.48 13.91
C ILE A 86 -3.50 -1.02 14.90
N LYS A 87 -2.79 0.09 14.60
CA LYS A 87 -1.79 0.70 15.48
C LYS A 87 -2.36 1.02 16.87
N ALA A 88 -3.51 1.68 16.93
CA ALA A 88 -4.16 2.02 18.19
C ALA A 88 -4.54 0.77 18.98
N LYS A 89 -5.09 -0.25 18.31
CA LYS A 89 -5.47 -1.52 18.93
C LYS A 89 -4.28 -2.36 19.39
N SER A 90 -3.14 -2.26 18.71
CA SER A 90 -1.89 -2.86 19.21
C SER A 90 -1.44 -2.23 20.53
N VAL A 91 -1.52 -0.90 20.66
CA VAL A 91 -1.21 -0.21 21.93
C VAL A 91 -2.17 -0.61 23.04
N GLU A 92 -3.45 -0.76 22.72
CA GLU A 92 -4.49 -1.24 23.65
C GLU A 92 -4.39 -2.75 23.93
N LYS A 93 -3.51 -3.48 23.22
CA LYS A 93 -3.37 -4.94 23.27
C LYS A 93 -4.70 -5.67 23.00
N SER A 94 -5.50 -5.12 22.07
CA SER A 94 -6.81 -5.65 21.71
C SER A 94 -6.71 -6.60 20.51
N PRO A 95 -7.38 -7.77 20.55
CA PRO A 95 -7.51 -8.67 19.40
C PRO A 95 -8.16 -8.01 18.17
N ASP A 96 -8.85 -6.88 18.35
CA ASP A 96 -9.41 -6.07 17.26
C ASP A 96 -8.33 -5.63 16.25
N ALA A 97 -7.06 -5.52 16.67
CA ALA A 97 -5.95 -5.23 15.77
C ALA A 97 -5.84 -6.27 14.64
N PHE A 98 -5.96 -7.56 15.00
CA PHE A 98 -5.88 -8.66 14.04
C PHE A 98 -7.16 -8.81 13.21
N LEU A 99 -8.34 -8.56 13.81
CA LEU A 99 -9.59 -8.51 13.04
C LEU A 99 -9.56 -7.44 11.96
N LYS A 100 -9.04 -6.24 12.28
CA LYS A 100 -8.90 -5.17 11.30
C LYS A 100 -7.78 -5.44 10.29
N PHE A 101 -6.75 -6.18 10.67
CA PHE A 101 -5.70 -6.61 9.75
C PHE A 101 -6.25 -7.49 8.62
N ASP A 102 -7.19 -8.40 8.92
CA ASP A 102 -7.83 -9.24 7.90
C ASP A 102 -8.57 -8.37 6.85
N ASP A 103 -9.32 -7.34 7.27
CA ASP A 103 -9.93 -6.36 6.34
C ASP A 103 -8.88 -5.61 5.51
N PHE A 104 -7.81 -5.15 6.16
CA PHE A 104 -6.73 -4.42 5.52
C PHE A 104 -6.05 -5.25 4.43
N GLU A 105 -5.81 -6.54 4.71
CA GLU A 105 -5.23 -7.50 3.78
C GLU A 105 -6.05 -7.60 2.50
N GLU A 106 -7.36 -7.74 2.61
CA GLU A 106 -8.24 -7.88 1.44
C GLU A 106 -8.16 -6.64 0.54
N ILE A 107 -8.23 -5.44 1.12
CA ILE A 107 -8.16 -4.19 0.37
C ILE A 107 -6.77 -4.01 -0.25
N LEU A 108 -5.70 -4.28 0.49
CA LEU A 108 -4.33 -4.17 -0.03
C LEU A 108 -4.12 -5.13 -1.20
N LYS A 109 -4.53 -6.40 -1.08
CA LYS A 109 -4.39 -7.39 -2.17
C LYS A 109 -5.19 -6.99 -3.41
N ALA A 110 -6.43 -6.52 -3.22
CA ALA A 110 -7.26 -6.05 -4.32
C ALA A 110 -6.61 -4.85 -5.04
N TYR A 111 -6.08 -3.90 -4.27
CA TYR A 111 -5.36 -2.74 -4.79
C TYR A 111 -4.12 -3.12 -5.60
N LEU A 112 -3.23 -3.95 -5.04
CA LEU A 112 -2.00 -4.36 -5.73
C LEU A 112 -2.30 -5.12 -7.04
N LYS A 113 -3.42 -5.87 -7.08
CA LYS A 113 -3.91 -6.53 -8.30
C LYS A 113 -4.47 -5.52 -9.31
N LYS A 114 -5.26 -4.55 -8.87
CA LYS A 114 -5.76 -3.43 -9.70
C LYS A 114 -4.59 -2.71 -10.37
N GLU A 115 -3.55 -2.40 -9.60
CA GLU A 115 -2.40 -1.64 -10.07
C GLU A 115 -1.65 -2.33 -11.20
N ARG A 116 -1.44 -3.66 -11.11
CA ARG A 116 -0.77 -4.46 -12.15
C ARG A 116 -1.58 -4.63 -13.45
N GLY A 117 -2.88 -4.35 -13.42
CA GLY A 117 -3.78 -4.60 -14.55
C GLY A 117 -4.52 -3.35 -14.95
N LEU A 118 -5.61 -3.08 -14.25
CA LEU A 118 -6.55 -2.01 -14.61
C LEU A 118 -5.91 -0.63 -14.63
N PHE A 119 -5.05 -0.31 -13.66
CA PHE A 119 -4.45 1.04 -13.61
C PHE A 119 -3.54 1.31 -14.81
N ILE A 120 -2.72 0.33 -15.21
CA ILE A 120 -1.87 0.43 -16.41
C ILE A 120 -2.74 0.61 -17.66
N GLN A 121 -3.80 -0.19 -17.80
CA GLN A 121 -4.73 -0.08 -18.93
C GLN A 121 -5.42 1.29 -18.97
N GLN A 122 -5.82 1.82 -17.81
CA GLN A 122 -6.42 3.14 -17.69
C GLN A 122 -5.47 4.24 -18.17
N LEU A 123 -4.19 4.20 -17.75
CA LEU A 123 -3.19 5.15 -18.23
C LEU A 123 -2.96 5.03 -19.74
N GLN A 124 -2.81 3.82 -20.27
CA GLN A 124 -2.62 3.57 -21.70
C GLN A 124 -3.80 4.02 -22.55
N SER A 125 -5.02 4.01 -22.00
CA SER A 125 -6.23 4.43 -22.72
C SER A 125 -6.33 5.94 -22.93
N VAL A 126 -5.59 6.74 -22.16
CA VAL A 126 -5.68 8.21 -22.18
C VAL A 126 -4.38 8.92 -22.53
N LEU A 127 -3.24 8.23 -22.46
CA LEU A 127 -1.91 8.77 -22.73
C LEU A 127 -1.37 8.29 -24.07
N SER A 128 -0.67 9.17 -24.79
CA SER A 128 0.15 8.82 -25.94
C SER A 128 1.44 8.10 -25.52
N GLU A 129 2.14 7.47 -26.46
CA GLU A 129 3.43 6.82 -26.17
C GLU A 129 4.48 7.79 -25.59
N GLU A 130 4.47 9.06 -26.02
CA GLU A 130 5.36 10.09 -25.49
C GLU A 130 5.01 10.46 -24.04
N GLU A 131 3.72 10.67 -23.75
CA GLU A 131 3.22 10.96 -22.39
C GLU A 131 3.50 9.78 -21.42
N ILE A 132 3.45 8.54 -21.93
CA ILE A 132 3.79 7.33 -21.17
C ILE A 132 5.29 7.31 -20.82
N LYS A 133 6.17 7.60 -21.77
CA LYS A 133 7.62 7.66 -21.54
C LYS A 133 7.97 8.74 -20.52
N GLU A 134 7.37 9.92 -20.65
CA GLU A 134 7.55 11.02 -19.68
C GLU A 134 7.12 10.59 -18.27
N THR A 135 5.97 9.92 -18.15
CA THR A 135 5.49 9.38 -16.87
C THR A 135 6.49 8.40 -16.26
N GLU A 136 7.05 7.48 -17.06
CA GLU A 136 8.06 6.54 -16.57
C GLU A 136 9.35 7.24 -16.12
N GLU A 137 9.81 8.24 -16.86
CA GLU A 137 10.98 9.04 -16.49
C GLU A 137 10.75 9.84 -15.21
N ASN A 138 9.56 10.41 -15.03
CA ASN A 138 9.19 11.13 -13.83
C ASN A 138 9.20 10.21 -12.61
N ILE A 139 8.62 9.00 -12.73
CA ILE A 139 8.64 8.00 -11.65
C ILE A 139 10.08 7.60 -11.32
N LYS A 140 10.94 7.39 -12.31
CA LYS A 140 12.35 7.00 -12.09
C LYS A 140 13.15 8.06 -11.34
N LYS A 141 12.80 9.35 -11.46
CA LYS A 141 13.46 10.45 -10.74
C LYS A 141 13.07 10.55 -9.26
N LEU A 142 12.01 9.84 -8.84
CA LEU A 142 11.49 9.85 -7.47
C LEU A 142 12.07 8.74 -6.58
N ILE A 143 12.96 7.90 -7.13
CA ILE A 143 13.58 6.74 -6.51
C ILE A 143 15.09 6.98 -6.46
#